data_AF-A0AA38FZ13-F1
#
_entry.id   AF-A0AA38FZ13-F1
#
_cell.length_a   1.000
_cell.length_b   1.000
_cell.length_c   1.000
_cell.angle_alpha   90.00
_cell.angle_beta   90.00
_cell.angle_gamma   90.00
#
_symmetry.space_group_name_H-M   'P 1'
#
loop_
_entity.id
_entity.type
_entity.pdbx_description
1 polymer ?
#
loop_
_entity_poly.entity_id
_entity_poly.type
_entity_poly.pdbx_seq_one_letter_code
_entity_poly.pdbx_strand_id
1 'polypeptide(L)'
;MLVEALHSGTSSNTILLCDFSTSQMGRLYSFLWTRMDTCREEVAFHFRVNSSIFVPLMDESNLDNIAEGVLLSLDQVYWRDPTGCLGLLKNGASLSDNVPFTDKMFLRALCQIYPNLHYFFVNGCSVQESPDFDGYIKILQNLSRAVQPSEAYKEVIQVLYKWAEDVESERVDSKEISRWKDCLHDWGCSILPTIQDKWVSLHKKFGLVCWCDDVDLGKQFRNCCGVYFLCLHGEGKLGNIRGKDSIPSKVLTLMRAMGVPSLSEVVVREAIYYGLQDSQKILSLINWILPYAQRYLYKMHPEVYCALKDTTFNNPSSQLCLLVVEKVFYRHKLQGCDSVSNKRFECSCVLE
;
A
#
# COMPACT_ATOMS: atom_id res chain seq x y z
N MET A 1 -44.73 1.89 -14.14
CA MET A 1 -43.63 2.82 -14.51
C MET A 1 -42.35 2.64 -13.68
N LEU A 2 -42.26 2.97 -12.38
CA LEU A 2 -40.99 2.84 -11.64
C LEU A 2 -40.58 1.37 -11.38
N VAL A 3 -41.55 0.50 -11.10
CA VAL A 3 -41.33 -0.96 -11.04
C VAL A 3 -40.99 -1.53 -12.42
N GLU A 4 -41.55 -0.99 -13.50
CA GLU A 4 -41.22 -1.40 -14.88
C GLU A 4 -39.82 -0.94 -15.30
N ALA A 5 -39.39 0.26 -14.87
CA ALA A 5 -38.02 0.74 -15.07
C ALA A 5 -36.99 -0.08 -14.27
N LEU A 6 -37.36 -0.55 -13.08
CA LEU A 6 -36.55 -1.48 -12.28
C LEU A 6 -36.56 -2.91 -12.85
N HIS A 7 -37.63 -3.33 -13.54
CA HIS A 7 -37.75 -4.65 -14.16
C HIS A 7 -37.08 -4.75 -15.53
N SER A 8 -36.88 -3.64 -16.26
CA SER A 8 -36.18 -3.64 -17.56
C SER A 8 -34.66 -3.76 -17.45
N GLY A 9 -34.09 -3.64 -16.26
CA GLY A 9 -32.64 -3.80 -16.00
C GLY A 9 -32.23 -5.26 -15.84
N THR A 10 -32.61 -6.14 -16.76
CA THR A 10 -32.16 -7.54 -16.74
C THR A 10 -30.90 -7.71 -17.59
N SER A 11 -29.82 -8.10 -16.91
CA SER A 11 -28.59 -8.71 -17.45
C SER A 11 -27.86 -7.95 -18.55
N SER A 12 -26.98 -7.01 -18.17
CA SER A 12 -25.66 -6.72 -18.75
C SER A 12 -25.09 -5.48 -18.07
N ASN A 13 -23.76 -5.28 -18.12
CA ASN A 13 -23.04 -4.10 -17.63
C ASN A 13 -23.40 -2.80 -18.39
N THR A 14 -24.68 -2.54 -18.60
CA THR A 14 -25.20 -1.37 -19.29
C THR A 14 -25.56 -0.34 -18.24
N ILE A 15 -24.82 0.76 -18.21
CA ILE A 15 -25.11 1.94 -17.38
C ILE A 15 -26.50 2.45 -17.80
N LEU A 16 -27.49 2.29 -16.93
CA LEU A 16 -28.83 2.83 -17.13
C LEU A 16 -28.80 4.31 -16.74
N LEU A 17 -28.64 5.17 -17.74
CA LEU A 17 -28.88 6.61 -17.60
C LEU A 17 -30.36 6.84 -17.35
N CYS A 18 -30.65 7.64 -16.33
CA CYS A 18 -32.01 7.94 -15.92
C CYS A 18 -32.11 9.35 -15.34
N ASP A 19 -33.24 9.98 -15.60
CA ASP A 19 -33.51 11.36 -15.20
C ASP A 19 -34.44 11.36 -14.00
N PHE A 20 -33.88 11.56 -12.81
CA PHE A 20 -34.63 11.62 -11.56
C PHE A 20 -34.16 12.77 -10.68
N SER A 21 -35.08 13.32 -9.89
CA SER A 21 -34.69 14.22 -8.80
C SER A 21 -34.16 13.42 -7.61
N THR A 22 -33.07 13.89 -7.01
CA THR A 22 -32.52 13.30 -5.78
C THR A 22 -33.55 13.31 -4.65
N SER A 23 -34.37 14.36 -4.51
CA SER A 23 -35.43 14.43 -3.50
C SER A 23 -36.56 13.42 -3.76
N GLN A 24 -36.89 13.15 -5.03
CA GLN A 24 -37.87 12.12 -5.39
C GLN A 24 -37.38 10.73 -5.02
N MET A 25 -36.13 10.40 -5.39
CA MET A 25 -35.52 9.11 -5.03
C MET A 25 -35.33 8.97 -3.52
N GLY A 26 -34.94 10.05 -2.83
CA GLY A 26 -34.86 10.06 -1.36
C GLY A 26 -36.20 9.75 -0.70
N ARG A 27 -37.31 10.32 -1.21
CA ARG A 27 -38.67 9.99 -0.73
C ARG A 27 -39.06 8.54 -1.00
N LEU A 28 -38.67 7.99 -2.15
CA LEU A 28 -38.89 6.59 -2.47
C LEU A 28 -38.18 5.68 -1.46
N TYR A 29 -36.89 5.91 -1.19
CA TYR A 29 -36.14 5.12 -0.22
C TYR A 29 -36.67 5.27 1.19
N SER A 30 -37.07 6.48 1.62
CA SER A 30 -37.77 6.68 2.89
C SER A 30 -39.07 5.88 2.95
N PHE A 31 -39.86 5.86 1.87
CA PHE A 31 -41.08 5.07 1.81
C PHE A 31 -40.77 3.57 1.92
N LEU A 32 -39.76 3.07 1.19
CA LEU A 32 -39.32 1.69 1.30
C LEU A 32 -38.89 1.36 2.74
N TRP A 33 -38.16 2.27 3.41
CA TRP A 33 -37.80 2.11 4.82
C TRP A 33 -39.02 1.91 5.72
N THR A 34 -40.10 2.66 5.54
CA THR A 34 -41.34 2.46 6.32
C THR A 34 -42.00 1.10 6.11
N ARG A 35 -41.69 0.40 5.02
CA ARG A 35 -42.22 -0.94 4.70
C ARG A 35 -41.28 -2.08 5.08
N MET A 36 -40.04 -1.77 5.49
CA MET A 36 -39.02 -2.76 5.82
C MET A 36 -39.40 -3.65 7.01
N ASP A 37 -40.28 -3.22 7.90
CA ASP A 37 -40.77 -4.09 8.99
C ASP A 37 -41.56 -5.29 8.48
N THR A 38 -42.14 -5.19 7.27
CA THR A 38 -42.97 -6.23 6.65
C THR A 38 -42.30 -6.94 5.47
N CYS A 39 -41.39 -6.29 4.75
CA CYS A 39 -40.81 -6.83 3.50
C CYS A 39 -39.29 -6.63 3.39
N ARG A 40 -38.56 -6.65 4.52
CA ARG A 40 -37.10 -6.45 4.56
C ARG A 40 -36.34 -7.32 3.57
N GLU A 41 -36.63 -8.62 3.58
CA GLU A 41 -35.89 -9.60 2.78
C GLU A 41 -36.07 -9.37 1.28
N GLU A 42 -37.30 -9.03 0.85
CA GLU A 42 -37.61 -8.72 -0.54
C GLU A 42 -36.89 -7.44 -1.02
N VAL A 43 -36.94 -6.38 -0.21
CA VAL A 43 -36.27 -5.11 -0.52
C VAL A 43 -34.75 -5.30 -0.54
N ALA A 44 -34.18 -5.93 0.48
CA ALA A 44 -32.75 -6.21 0.54
C ALA A 44 -32.30 -7.11 -0.62
N PHE A 45 -33.09 -8.12 -0.98
CA PHE A 45 -32.81 -8.98 -2.13
C PHE A 45 -32.82 -8.18 -3.45
N HIS A 46 -33.81 -7.30 -3.64
CA HIS A 46 -33.87 -6.45 -4.84
C HIS A 46 -32.63 -5.56 -4.98
N PHE A 47 -32.17 -4.94 -3.89
CA PHE A 47 -30.96 -4.11 -3.92
C PHE A 47 -29.68 -4.92 -4.15
N ARG A 48 -29.64 -6.19 -3.70
CA ARG A 48 -28.50 -7.09 -3.94
C ARG A 48 -28.40 -7.55 -5.39
N VAL A 49 -29.53 -7.79 -6.04
CA VAL A 49 -29.58 -8.36 -7.41
C VAL A 49 -29.56 -7.26 -8.47
N ASN A 50 -30.18 -6.12 -8.20
CA ASN A 50 -30.40 -5.06 -9.19
C ASN A 50 -29.68 -3.76 -8.81
N SER A 51 -29.17 -3.07 -9.83
CA SER A 51 -28.75 -1.67 -9.69
C SER A 51 -29.97 -0.80 -9.36
N SER A 52 -30.09 -0.43 -8.09
CA SER A 52 -31.30 0.20 -7.53
C SER A 52 -31.01 1.54 -6.85
N ILE A 53 -29.73 1.95 -6.76
CA ILE A 53 -29.31 3.15 -6.05
C ILE A 53 -29.00 4.24 -7.05
N PHE A 54 -29.94 5.18 -7.21
CA PHE A 54 -29.74 6.37 -8.00
C PHE A 54 -28.63 7.27 -7.43
N VAL A 55 -27.71 7.66 -8.29
CA VAL A 55 -26.69 8.67 -8.01
C VAL A 55 -26.66 9.67 -9.17
N PRO A 56 -26.82 10.98 -8.91
CA PRO A 56 -26.71 11.99 -9.94
C PRO A 56 -25.28 12.05 -10.51
N LEU A 57 -25.17 12.38 -11.79
CA LEU A 57 -23.88 12.53 -12.48
C LEU A 57 -23.11 13.76 -11.98
N MET A 58 -23.86 14.84 -11.72
CA MET A 58 -23.36 16.13 -11.28
C MET A 58 -23.94 16.47 -9.90
N ASP A 59 -23.11 17.08 -9.06
CA ASP A 59 -23.57 17.59 -7.77
C ASP A 59 -24.46 18.82 -8.03
N GLU A 60 -25.79 18.63 -8.03
CA GLU A 60 -26.74 19.73 -8.19
C GLU A 60 -26.97 20.49 -6.90
N SER A 61 -26.99 21.82 -6.98
CA SER A 61 -27.29 22.70 -5.84
C SER A 61 -28.75 22.60 -5.39
N ASN A 62 -29.65 22.19 -6.28
CA ASN A 62 -31.07 22.01 -5.98
C ASN A 62 -31.49 20.55 -6.17
N LEU A 63 -31.72 19.84 -5.06
CA LEU A 63 -32.07 18.42 -5.05
C LEU A 63 -33.46 18.12 -5.65
N ASP A 64 -34.30 19.13 -5.86
CA ASP A 64 -35.63 19.00 -6.46
C ASP A 64 -35.61 19.05 -7.99
N ASN A 65 -34.50 19.48 -8.60
CA ASN A 65 -34.35 19.47 -10.05
C ASN A 65 -34.16 18.03 -10.55
N ILE A 66 -34.62 17.79 -11.78
CA ILE A 66 -34.39 16.53 -12.47
C ILE A 66 -32.93 16.54 -12.92
N ALA A 67 -32.15 15.61 -12.36
CA ALA A 67 -30.75 15.42 -12.69
C ALA A 67 -30.59 14.17 -13.54
N GLU A 68 -29.71 14.23 -14.52
CA GLU A 68 -29.22 13.02 -15.18
C GLU A 68 -28.36 12.23 -14.18
N GLY A 69 -28.66 10.95 -14.04
CA GLY A 69 -28.01 10.08 -13.06
C GLY A 69 -28.00 8.63 -13.51
N VAL A 70 -27.47 7.79 -12.63
CA VAL A 70 -27.25 6.37 -12.89
C VAL A 70 -27.72 5.56 -11.72
N LEU A 71 -28.31 4.40 -12.00
CA LEU A 71 -28.57 3.38 -10.97
C LEU A 71 -27.32 2.51 -10.77
N LEU A 72 -26.85 2.48 -9.52
CA LEU A 72 -25.69 1.71 -9.09
C LEU A 72 -26.11 0.51 -8.23
N SER A 73 -25.29 -0.53 -8.26
CA SER A 73 -25.39 -1.71 -7.39
C SER A 73 -24.68 -1.47 -6.04
N LEU A 74 -24.89 -2.37 -5.06
CA LEU A 74 -24.34 -2.19 -3.71
C LEU A 74 -22.81 -2.19 -3.66
N ASP A 75 -22.13 -2.90 -4.57
CA ASP A 75 -20.67 -2.95 -4.67
C ASP A 75 -20.07 -1.66 -5.26
N GLN A 76 -20.90 -0.77 -5.79
CA GLN A 76 -20.50 0.49 -6.44
C GLN A 76 -20.69 1.72 -5.55
N VAL A 77 -21.22 1.53 -4.34
CA VAL A 77 -21.53 2.61 -3.39
C VAL A 77 -21.06 2.26 -1.99
N TYR A 78 -20.87 3.28 -1.18
CA TYR A 78 -20.59 3.14 0.24
C TYR A 78 -21.18 4.33 0.98
N TRP A 79 -21.26 4.24 2.31
CA TRP A 79 -21.84 5.33 3.08
C TRP A 79 -20.95 6.57 3.12
N ARG A 80 -19.73 6.46 3.66
CA ARG A 80 -18.80 7.59 3.78
C ARG A 80 -17.33 7.21 3.56
N ASP A 81 -16.53 8.19 3.16
CA ASP A 81 -15.07 8.05 3.07
C ASP A 81 -14.43 8.72 4.29
N PRO A 82 -13.90 7.96 5.26
CA PRO A 82 -13.19 8.53 6.40
C PRO A 82 -11.79 9.05 6.05
N THR A 83 -11.23 8.70 4.88
CA THR A 83 -9.83 8.98 4.54
C THR A 83 -9.61 10.32 3.83
N GLY A 84 -10.67 10.90 3.26
CA GLY A 84 -10.62 12.17 2.55
C GLY A 84 -10.15 12.09 1.10
N CYS A 85 -9.79 10.90 0.59
CA CYS A 85 -9.35 10.69 -0.80
C CYS A 85 -10.36 11.23 -1.81
N LEU A 86 -11.66 11.03 -1.56
CA LEU A 86 -12.70 11.58 -2.44
C LEU A 86 -12.74 13.11 -2.47
N GLY A 87 -12.49 13.76 -1.33
CA GLY A 87 -12.48 15.22 -1.23
C GLY A 87 -11.39 15.81 -2.12
N LEU A 88 -10.20 15.20 -2.12
CA LEU A 88 -9.11 15.59 -3.00
C LEU A 88 -9.44 15.36 -4.48
N LEU A 89 -10.06 14.23 -4.83
CA LEU A 89 -10.48 13.97 -6.22
C LEU A 89 -11.49 15.01 -6.71
N LYS A 90 -12.44 15.42 -5.87
CA LYS A 90 -13.41 16.47 -6.22
C LYS A 90 -12.76 17.85 -6.41
N ASN A 91 -11.71 18.15 -5.65
CA ASN A 91 -11.05 19.46 -5.68
C ASN A 91 -9.94 19.58 -6.73
N GLY A 92 -9.19 18.49 -6.96
CA GLY A 92 -8.06 18.44 -7.90
C GLY A 92 -8.49 18.14 -9.33
N ALA A 93 -9.60 17.42 -9.53
CA ALA A 93 -10.15 17.19 -10.86
C ALA A 93 -10.99 18.40 -11.28
N SER A 94 -10.39 19.30 -12.08
CA SER A 94 -11.16 19.85 -13.20
C SER A 94 -11.51 18.65 -14.09
N LEU A 95 -12.66 18.03 -13.83
CA LEU A 95 -13.16 16.90 -14.61
C LEU A 95 -13.40 17.42 -16.02
N SER A 96 -12.37 17.41 -16.87
CA SER A 96 -12.53 17.74 -18.27
C SER A 96 -13.66 16.88 -18.85
N ASP A 97 -14.56 17.52 -19.61
CA ASP A 97 -15.76 16.92 -20.18
C ASP A 97 -15.47 15.77 -21.17
N ASN A 98 -14.19 15.50 -21.46
CA ASN A 98 -13.75 14.64 -22.55
C ASN A 98 -13.39 13.19 -22.15
N VAL A 99 -13.46 12.81 -20.87
CA VAL A 99 -13.23 11.40 -20.46
C VAL A 99 -14.57 10.65 -20.41
N PRO A 100 -14.72 9.50 -21.12
CA PRO A 100 -15.92 8.68 -21.11
C PRO A 100 -16.36 8.36 -19.68
N PHE A 101 -17.66 8.49 -19.41
CA PHE A 101 -18.23 8.33 -18.07
C PHE A 101 -17.95 6.96 -17.43
N THR A 102 -17.75 5.92 -18.24
CA THR A 102 -17.35 4.57 -17.81
C THR A 102 -16.02 4.54 -17.07
N ASP A 103 -15.07 5.42 -17.40
CA ASP A 103 -13.78 5.55 -16.70
C ASP A 103 -13.87 6.49 -15.47
N LYS A 104 -14.96 7.26 -15.34
CA LYS A 104 -15.26 8.15 -14.20
C LYS A 104 -16.07 7.47 -13.11
N MET A 105 -16.18 6.14 -13.12
CA MET A 105 -17.02 5.41 -12.17
C MET A 105 -16.37 5.35 -10.78
N PHE A 106 -16.37 6.49 -10.08
CA PHE A 106 -16.02 6.56 -8.68
C PHE A 106 -17.02 5.74 -7.88
N LEU A 107 -16.54 4.96 -6.92
CA LEU A 107 -17.38 4.55 -5.81
C LEU A 107 -17.96 5.81 -5.17
N ARG A 108 -19.29 5.87 -5.00
CA ARG A 108 -20.00 7.07 -4.55
C ARG A 108 -20.33 6.99 -3.06
N ALA A 109 -20.03 8.06 -2.33
CA ALA A 109 -20.39 8.21 -0.93
C ALA A 109 -21.84 8.69 -0.79
N LEU A 110 -22.73 7.80 -0.33
CA LEU A 110 -24.15 8.08 -0.21
C LEU A 110 -24.46 9.13 0.86
N CYS A 111 -23.61 9.32 1.87
CA CYS A 111 -23.84 10.32 2.91
C CYS A 111 -23.91 11.75 2.36
N GLN A 112 -23.31 12.00 1.18
CA GLN A 112 -23.34 13.31 0.51
C GLN A 112 -24.64 13.52 -0.28
N ILE A 113 -25.24 12.44 -0.79
CA ILE A 113 -26.42 12.48 -1.65
C ILE A 113 -27.71 12.32 -0.82
N TYR A 114 -27.68 11.44 0.18
CA TYR A 114 -28.81 11.04 1.00
C TYR A 114 -28.46 11.03 2.50
N PRO A 115 -28.15 12.20 3.10
CA PRO A 115 -27.60 12.27 4.47
C PRO A 115 -28.50 11.63 5.54
N ASN A 116 -29.82 11.65 5.35
CA ASN A 116 -30.79 11.16 6.33
C ASN A 116 -31.16 9.67 6.13
N LEU A 117 -30.54 8.96 5.19
CA LEU A 117 -30.90 7.58 4.82
C LEU A 117 -29.88 6.52 5.26
N HIS A 118 -29.03 6.83 6.26
CA HIS A 118 -28.01 5.92 6.78
C HIS A 118 -28.61 4.55 7.16
N TYR A 119 -29.61 4.55 8.04
CA TYR A 119 -30.24 3.31 8.51
C TYR A 119 -30.86 2.49 7.38
N PHE A 120 -31.43 3.14 6.37
CA PHE A 120 -31.99 2.42 5.22
C PHE A 120 -30.90 1.73 4.40
N PHE A 121 -29.85 2.45 4.02
CA PHE A 121 -28.81 1.90 3.16
C PHE A 121 -27.90 0.92 3.90
N VAL A 122 -27.36 1.32 5.05
CA VAL A 122 -26.38 0.52 5.79
C VAL A 122 -27.06 -0.63 6.53
N ASN A 123 -28.02 -0.34 7.41
CA ASN A 123 -28.66 -1.39 8.23
C ASN A 123 -29.73 -2.17 7.45
N GLY A 124 -30.40 -1.51 6.52
CA GLY A 124 -31.47 -2.11 5.74
C GLY A 124 -30.98 -2.91 4.54
N CYS A 125 -30.18 -2.27 3.67
CA CYS A 125 -29.73 -2.85 2.41
C CYS A 125 -28.31 -3.45 2.47
N SER A 126 -27.62 -3.35 3.62
CA SER A 126 -26.25 -3.83 3.81
C SER A 126 -25.21 -3.10 2.93
N VAL A 127 -25.41 -1.81 2.65
CA VAL A 127 -24.37 -0.96 2.05
C VAL A 127 -23.19 -0.86 3.02
N GLN A 128 -21.97 -0.95 2.50
CA GLN A 128 -20.76 -0.84 3.30
C GLN A 128 -20.63 0.56 3.91
N GLU A 129 -20.29 0.63 5.20
CA GLU A 129 -20.09 1.91 5.91
C GLU A 129 -18.97 2.74 5.27
N SER A 130 -17.98 2.05 4.70
CA SER A 130 -16.82 2.64 4.05
C SER A 130 -16.25 1.69 3.01
N PRO A 131 -15.44 2.16 2.05
CA PRO A 131 -14.86 1.29 1.03
C PRO A 131 -14.06 0.14 1.65
N ASP A 132 -14.09 -1.01 0.99
CA ASP A 132 -13.22 -2.14 1.27
C ASP A 132 -11.84 -1.95 0.59
N PHE A 133 -10.97 -2.95 0.69
CA PHE A 133 -9.65 -2.90 0.06
C PHE A 133 -9.73 -2.59 -1.44
N ASP A 134 -10.53 -3.36 -2.19
CA ASP A 134 -10.66 -3.20 -3.64
C ASP A 134 -11.24 -1.83 -4.02
N GLY A 135 -12.18 -1.34 -3.21
CA GLY A 135 -12.73 -0.01 -3.36
C GLY A 135 -11.69 1.09 -3.15
N TYR A 136 -10.86 0.98 -2.11
CA TYR A 136 -9.76 1.92 -1.92
C TYR A 136 -8.70 1.82 -3.02
N ILE A 137 -8.40 0.63 -3.55
CA ILE A 137 -7.49 0.49 -4.71
C ILE A 137 -8.02 1.29 -5.90
N LYS A 138 -9.31 1.17 -6.24
CA LYS A 138 -9.91 1.94 -7.34
C LYS A 138 -9.84 3.45 -7.08
N ILE A 139 -10.13 3.89 -5.86
CA ILE A 139 -10.04 5.31 -5.45
C ILE A 139 -8.60 5.82 -5.61
N LEU A 140 -7.62 5.09 -5.08
CA LEU A 140 -6.22 5.45 -5.12
C LEU A 140 -5.63 5.43 -6.54
N GLN A 141 -6.04 4.49 -7.39
CA GLN A 141 -5.65 4.48 -8.82
C GLN A 141 -6.18 5.71 -9.57
N ASN A 142 -7.36 6.20 -9.22
CA ASN A 142 -7.88 7.44 -9.81
C ASN A 142 -7.17 8.66 -9.23
N LEU A 143 -6.89 8.66 -7.93
CA LEU A 143 -6.12 9.70 -7.28
C LEU A 143 -4.72 9.84 -7.90
N SER A 144 -4.05 8.72 -8.19
CA SER A 144 -2.71 8.73 -8.78
C SER A 144 -2.66 9.22 -10.23
N ARG A 145 -3.79 9.18 -10.95
CA ARG A 145 -3.93 9.79 -12.29
C ARG A 145 -4.23 11.28 -12.25
N ALA A 146 -4.87 11.76 -11.18
CA ALA A 146 -5.37 13.12 -11.08
C ALA A 146 -4.40 14.08 -10.36
N VAL A 147 -3.66 13.57 -9.38
CA VAL A 147 -2.93 14.40 -8.39
C VAL A 147 -1.50 13.88 -8.19
N GLN A 148 -0.56 14.76 -7.84
CA GLN A 148 0.81 14.37 -7.50
C GLN A 148 0.90 13.77 -6.07
N PRO A 149 1.84 12.86 -5.79
CA PRO A 149 2.02 12.28 -4.47
C PRO A 149 2.14 13.31 -3.33
N SER A 150 2.81 14.43 -3.56
CA SER A 150 3.02 15.51 -2.60
C SER A 150 1.74 16.20 -2.14
N GLU A 151 0.69 16.14 -2.95
CA GLU A 151 -0.64 16.68 -2.66
C GLU A 151 -1.57 15.64 -2.01
N ALA A 152 -1.33 14.35 -2.24
CA ALA A 152 -2.23 13.25 -1.85
C ALA A 152 -1.70 12.35 -0.72
N TYR A 153 -0.43 12.49 -0.31
CA TYR A 153 0.20 11.52 0.60
C TYR A 153 -0.53 11.37 1.94
N LYS A 154 -1.15 12.44 2.46
CA LYS A 154 -1.85 12.40 3.76
C LYS A 154 -3.04 11.44 3.69
N GLU A 155 -3.81 11.51 2.62
CA GLU A 155 -4.99 10.71 2.36
C GLU A 155 -4.59 9.26 2.10
N VAL A 156 -3.50 9.02 1.35
CA VAL A 156 -2.96 7.64 1.20
C VAL A 156 -2.55 7.06 2.55
N ILE A 157 -1.89 7.84 3.42
CA ILE A 157 -1.53 7.37 4.77
C ILE A 157 -2.77 7.03 5.59
N GLN A 158 -3.88 7.78 5.46
CA GLN A 158 -5.15 7.43 6.13
C GLN A 158 -5.72 6.10 5.63
N VAL A 159 -5.64 5.83 4.33
CA VAL A 159 -6.03 4.51 3.77
C VAL A 159 -5.17 3.40 4.35
N LEU A 160 -3.85 3.59 4.40
CA LEU A 160 -2.92 2.61 4.97
C LEU A 160 -3.17 2.38 6.47
N TYR A 161 -3.51 3.43 7.20
CA TYR A 161 -3.86 3.34 8.61
C TYR A 161 -5.12 2.49 8.80
N LYS A 162 -6.16 2.73 7.99
CA LYS A 162 -7.38 1.92 8.00
C LYS A 162 -7.09 0.44 7.69
N TRP A 163 -6.34 0.17 6.64
CA TRP A 163 -5.94 -1.21 6.31
C TRP A 163 -5.17 -1.88 7.44
N ALA A 164 -4.31 -1.13 8.14
CA ALA A 164 -3.59 -1.65 9.31
C ALA A 164 -4.53 -1.96 10.48
N GLU A 165 -5.57 -1.15 10.71
CA GLU A 165 -6.61 -1.44 11.71
C GLU A 165 -7.44 -2.67 11.34
N ASP A 166 -7.78 -2.85 10.05
CA ASP A 166 -8.52 -4.02 9.58
C ASP A 166 -7.71 -5.31 9.78
N VAL A 167 -6.39 -5.28 9.52
CA VAL A 167 -5.48 -6.41 9.77
C VAL A 167 -5.33 -6.69 11.27
N GLU A 168 -5.14 -5.66 12.11
CA GLU A 168 -4.96 -5.84 13.55
C GLU A 168 -6.25 -6.31 14.26
N SER A 169 -7.41 -5.88 13.77
CA SER A 169 -8.72 -6.30 14.30
C SER A 169 -9.16 -7.69 13.83
N GLU A 170 -8.28 -8.46 13.19
CA GLU A 170 -8.53 -9.80 12.65
C GLU A 170 -9.73 -9.87 11.69
N ARG A 171 -10.08 -8.73 11.08
CA ARG A 171 -11.12 -8.68 10.03
C ARG A 171 -10.63 -9.24 8.71
N VAL A 172 -9.32 -9.35 8.56
CA VAL A 172 -8.63 -9.75 7.34
C VAL A 172 -7.82 -11.00 7.61
N ASP A 173 -8.06 -12.04 6.82
CA ASP A 173 -7.34 -13.30 6.98
C ASP A 173 -5.97 -13.30 6.24
N SER A 174 -5.15 -14.32 6.50
CA SER A 174 -3.84 -14.46 5.85
C SER A 174 -3.90 -14.61 4.32
N LYS A 175 -5.00 -15.14 3.77
CA LYS A 175 -5.20 -15.29 2.32
C LYS A 175 -5.52 -13.94 1.69
N GLU A 176 -6.30 -13.12 2.37
CA GLU A 176 -6.61 -11.76 1.95
C GLU A 176 -5.38 -10.86 1.99
N ILE A 177 -4.55 -10.95 3.04
CA ILE A 177 -3.26 -10.23 3.09
C ILE A 177 -2.38 -10.63 1.89
N SER A 178 -2.37 -11.92 1.53
CA SER A 178 -1.65 -12.40 0.35
C SER A 178 -2.22 -11.81 -0.95
N ARG A 179 -3.55 -11.73 -1.08
CA ARG A 179 -4.22 -11.08 -2.21
C ARG A 179 -3.90 -9.58 -2.30
N TRP A 180 -3.89 -8.88 -1.17
CA TRP A 180 -3.54 -7.47 -1.11
C TRP A 180 -2.11 -7.24 -1.57
N LYS A 181 -1.19 -8.10 -1.10
CA LYS A 181 0.20 -8.10 -1.54
C LYS A 181 0.32 -8.29 -3.04
N ASP A 182 -0.35 -9.29 -3.61
CA ASP A 182 -0.31 -9.56 -5.05
C ASP A 182 -0.85 -8.37 -5.86
N CYS A 183 -1.91 -7.71 -5.38
CA CYS A 183 -2.46 -6.51 -5.98
C CYS A 183 -1.46 -5.34 -6.00
N LEU A 184 -0.75 -5.10 -4.90
CA LEU A 184 0.28 -4.05 -4.84
C LEU A 184 1.51 -4.35 -5.70
N HIS A 185 1.75 -5.62 -6.03
CA HIS A 185 2.81 -6.05 -6.95
C HIS A 185 2.39 -5.96 -8.41
N ASP A 186 1.13 -5.70 -8.72
CA ASP A 186 0.70 -5.44 -10.09
C ASP A 186 1.26 -4.11 -10.58
N TRP A 187 1.78 -4.12 -11.80
CA TRP A 187 2.32 -2.94 -12.48
C TRP A 187 1.26 -1.83 -12.61
N GLY A 188 0.00 -2.20 -12.83
CA GLY A 188 -1.13 -1.27 -12.91
C GLY A 188 -1.47 -0.56 -11.60
N CYS A 189 -0.97 -1.06 -10.46
CA CYS A 189 -1.28 -0.57 -9.12
C CYS A 189 -0.28 0.48 -8.62
N SER A 190 0.02 1.47 -9.46
CA SER A 190 0.92 2.57 -9.08
C SER A 190 0.19 3.59 -8.20
N ILE A 191 0.09 3.28 -6.91
CA ILE A 191 -0.69 4.03 -5.92
C ILE A 191 0.11 4.45 -4.69
N LEU A 192 1.37 4.02 -4.56
CA LEU A 192 2.18 4.33 -3.40
C LEU A 192 2.94 5.64 -3.63
N PRO A 193 2.78 6.64 -2.74
CA PRO A 193 3.45 7.92 -2.87
C PRO A 193 4.90 7.79 -2.42
N THR A 194 5.81 8.46 -3.13
CA THR A 194 7.23 8.47 -2.81
C THR A 194 7.73 9.87 -2.45
N ILE A 195 8.84 9.95 -1.73
CA ILE A 195 9.54 11.21 -1.40
C ILE A 195 10.06 11.90 -2.67
N GLN A 196 10.26 11.14 -3.76
CA GLN A 196 10.61 11.66 -5.09
C GLN A 196 9.41 12.23 -5.86
N ASP A 197 8.24 12.35 -5.24
CA ASP A 197 7.00 12.84 -5.85
C ASP A 197 6.58 12.00 -7.07
N LYS A 198 6.78 10.67 -6.98
CA LYS A 198 6.37 9.69 -7.99
C LYS A 198 5.43 8.64 -7.41
N TRP A 199 4.41 8.27 -8.17
CA TRP A 199 3.57 7.10 -7.89
C TRP A 199 4.30 5.82 -8.29
N VAL A 200 4.37 4.85 -7.38
CA VAL A 200 5.01 3.55 -7.63
C VAL A 200 4.10 2.40 -7.20
N SER A 201 4.37 1.21 -7.73
CA SER A 201 3.86 -0.06 -7.23
C SER A 201 5.02 -0.89 -6.68
N LEU A 202 4.72 -2.02 -6.05
CA LEU A 202 5.73 -3.00 -5.61
C LEU A 202 6.19 -3.92 -6.75
N HIS A 203 5.78 -3.64 -7.98
CA HIS A 203 6.20 -4.41 -9.15
C HIS A 203 7.72 -4.28 -9.37
N LYS A 204 8.39 -5.41 -9.69
CA LYS A 204 9.85 -5.52 -9.88
C LYS A 204 10.48 -4.49 -10.84
N LYS A 205 9.69 -3.96 -11.78
CA LYS A 205 10.11 -2.91 -12.73
C LYS A 205 10.48 -1.59 -12.06
N PHE A 206 9.90 -1.27 -10.90
CA PHE A 206 10.25 -0.07 -10.14
C PHE A 206 11.57 -0.23 -9.36
N GLY A 207 12.17 -1.43 -9.34
CA GLY A 207 13.37 -1.69 -8.56
C GLY A 207 13.05 -1.84 -7.07
N LEU A 208 13.82 -1.18 -6.22
CA LEU A 208 13.67 -1.24 -4.77
C LEU A 208 12.69 -0.16 -4.29
N VAL A 209 11.58 -0.60 -3.70
CA VAL A 209 10.64 0.26 -2.97
C VAL A 209 10.77 -0.05 -1.48
N CYS A 210 11.14 0.93 -0.67
CA CYS A 210 11.33 0.78 0.77
C CYS A 210 10.95 2.06 1.53
N TRP A 211 10.82 2.02 2.85
CA TRP A 211 10.75 3.25 3.65
C TRP A 211 12.10 3.57 4.29
N CYS A 212 12.36 4.86 4.47
CA CYS A 212 13.59 5.36 5.06
C CYS A 212 13.47 5.44 6.58
N ASP A 213 14.11 4.51 7.29
CA ASP A 213 14.22 4.51 8.75
C ASP A 213 15.51 5.18 9.26
N ASP A 214 16.54 5.25 8.41
CA ASP A 214 17.80 5.94 8.68
C ASP A 214 18.02 7.10 7.69
N VAL A 215 18.08 8.33 8.22
CA VAL A 215 18.21 9.57 7.45
C VAL A 215 19.53 9.65 6.69
N ASP A 216 20.61 9.15 7.27
CA ASP A 216 21.95 9.26 6.71
C ASP A 216 22.21 8.18 5.66
N LEU A 217 21.62 7.00 5.80
CA LEU A 217 21.50 6.03 4.71
C LEU A 217 20.59 6.57 3.59
N GLY A 218 19.44 7.17 3.93
CA GLY A 218 18.51 7.73 2.95
C GLY A 218 19.17 8.79 2.06
N LYS A 219 19.98 9.67 2.63
CA LYS A 219 20.78 10.67 1.87
C LYS A 219 21.75 10.03 0.89
N GLN A 220 22.33 8.87 1.22
CA GLN A 220 23.29 8.18 0.35
C GLN A 220 22.64 7.59 -0.90
N PHE A 221 21.38 7.15 -0.79
CA PHE A 221 20.67 6.44 -1.85
C PHE A 221 19.58 7.28 -2.53
N ARG A 222 19.35 8.53 -2.10
CA ARG A 222 18.29 9.42 -2.61
C ARG A 222 18.25 9.57 -4.13
N ASN A 223 19.42 9.59 -4.76
CA ASN A 223 19.57 9.83 -6.19
C ASN A 223 19.91 8.54 -6.96
N CYS A 224 19.84 7.37 -6.31
CA CYS A 224 20.09 6.10 -6.98
C CYS A 224 18.92 5.75 -7.91
N CYS A 225 19.23 5.41 -9.15
CA CYS A 225 18.24 4.97 -10.11
C CYS A 225 17.62 3.64 -9.65
N GLY A 226 16.29 3.54 -9.69
CA GLY A 226 15.58 2.32 -9.28
C GLY A 226 15.49 2.13 -7.75
N VAL A 227 15.64 3.21 -6.98
CA VAL A 227 15.39 3.22 -5.52
C VAL A 227 14.33 4.27 -5.22
N TYR A 228 13.22 3.85 -4.64
CA TYR A 228 12.07 4.69 -4.32
C TYR A 228 11.76 4.61 -2.82
N PHE A 229 11.67 5.78 -2.19
CA PHE A 229 11.37 5.87 -0.77
C PHE A 229 9.90 6.21 -0.57
N LEU A 230 9.15 5.36 0.11
CA LEU A 230 7.75 5.63 0.43
C LEU A 230 7.62 6.85 1.35
N CYS A 231 6.67 7.72 1.03
CA CYS A 231 6.31 8.86 1.88
C CYS A 231 5.29 8.39 2.93
N LEU A 232 5.80 7.90 4.07
CA LEU A 232 4.98 7.42 5.19
C LEU A 232 4.91 8.41 6.37
N HIS A 233 5.59 9.55 6.27
CA HIS A 233 5.66 10.57 7.33
C HIS A 233 4.96 11.87 6.90
N GLY A 234 4.51 12.64 7.90
CA GLY A 234 4.10 14.03 7.70
C GLY A 234 5.26 14.86 7.15
N GLU A 235 4.99 15.69 6.14
CA GLU A 235 5.90 16.62 5.46
C GLU A 235 7.04 15.98 4.63
N GLY A 236 6.91 16.11 3.30
CA GLY A 236 7.81 15.60 2.25
C GLY A 236 9.21 16.20 2.18
N LYS A 237 9.84 16.50 3.32
CA LYS A 237 11.26 16.87 3.38
C LYS A 237 11.99 16.01 4.40
N LEU A 238 12.80 15.08 3.86
CA LEU A 238 13.81 14.29 4.59
C LEU A 238 14.79 15.13 5.47
N GLY A 239 14.74 16.46 5.35
CA GLY A 239 15.56 17.41 6.12
C GLY A 239 15.06 17.72 7.53
N ASN A 240 13.80 17.43 7.86
CA ASN A 240 13.21 17.70 9.17
C ASN A 240 12.82 16.42 9.93
N ILE A 241 13.63 15.36 9.84
CA ILE A 241 13.51 14.15 10.68
C ILE A 241 14.04 14.43 12.10
N ARG A 242 13.65 15.57 12.67
CA ARG A 242 13.92 15.98 14.05
C ARG A 242 12.62 16.47 14.66
N GLY A 243 11.78 15.51 15.02
CA GLY A 243 10.62 15.76 15.85
C GLY A 243 9.51 14.74 15.63
N LYS A 244 9.44 13.74 16.52
CA LYS A 244 8.23 13.09 17.05
C LYS A 244 7.10 12.56 16.13
N ASP A 245 7.20 12.62 14.80
CA ASP A 245 6.20 12.01 13.92
C ASP A 245 6.66 10.59 13.51
N SER A 246 6.69 9.68 14.48
CA SER A 246 6.93 8.27 14.20
C SER A 246 5.79 7.71 13.36
N ILE A 247 6.12 7.06 12.23
CA ILE A 247 5.16 6.29 11.44
C ILE A 247 4.43 5.35 12.42
N PRO A 248 3.09 5.30 12.43
CA PRO A 248 2.36 4.42 13.31
C PRO A 248 2.86 2.98 13.16
N SER A 249 3.21 2.33 14.27
CA SER A 249 3.79 0.97 14.26
C SER A 249 2.94 -0.03 13.49
N LYS A 250 1.62 0.12 13.54
CA LYS A 250 0.64 -0.70 12.80
C LYS A 250 0.83 -0.60 11.28
N VAL A 251 1.08 0.61 10.76
CA VAL A 251 1.36 0.83 9.34
C VAL A 251 2.68 0.19 8.94
N LEU A 252 3.71 0.23 9.79
CA LEU A 252 4.97 -0.45 9.53
C LEU A 252 4.81 -1.98 9.49
N THR A 253 4.01 -2.55 10.41
CA THR A 253 3.67 -3.97 10.40
C THR A 253 2.94 -4.36 9.12
N LEU A 254 1.96 -3.56 8.67
CA LEU A 254 1.27 -3.76 7.40
C LEU A 254 2.27 -3.73 6.23
N MET A 255 3.15 -2.73 6.17
CA MET A 255 4.13 -2.59 5.08
C MET A 255 5.07 -3.80 5.01
N ARG A 256 5.56 -4.28 6.16
CA ARG A 256 6.35 -5.52 6.23
C ARG A 256 5.56 -6.73 5.74
N ALA A 257 4.29 -6.87 6.14
CA ALA A 257 3.43 -7.96 5.68
C ALA A 257 3.22 -7.91 4.15
N MET A 258 3.13 -6.72 3.57
CA MET A 258 3.06 -6.50 2.12
C MET A 258 4.38 -6.72 1.38
N GLY A 259 5.47 -7.02 2.10
CA GLY A 259 6.79 -7.28 1.51
C GLY A 259 7.58 -6.01 1.19
N VAL A 260 7.21 -4.87 1.78
CA VAL A 260 8.02 -3.65 1.74
C VAL A 260 9.03 -3.75 2.88
N PRO A 261 10.35 -3.61 2.63
CA PRO A 261 11.36 -3.60 3.67
C PRO A 261 11.70 -2.18 4.16
N SER A 262 12.36 -2.08 5.31
CA SER A 262 13.05 -0.84 5.69
C SER A 262 14.35 -0.67 4.90
N LEU A 263 14.87 0.56 4.82
CA LEU A 263 16.16 0.82 4.18
C LEU A 263 17.30 0.09 4.91
N SER A 264 17.32 0.10 6.24
CA SER A 264 18.36 -0.60 7.01
C SER A 264 18.37 -2.12 6.79
N GLU A 265 17.21 -2.74 6.53
CA GLU A 265 17.07 -4.18 6.28
C GLU A 265 17.69 -4.61 4.93
N VAL A 266 17.74 -3.70 3.94
CA VAL A 266 18.24 -3.99 2.58
C VAL A 266 19.64 -3.45 2.32
N VAL A 267 20.24 -2.74 3.27
CA VAL A 267 21.60 -2.21 3.14
C VAL A 267 22.61 -3.25 3.65
N VAL A 268 23.52 -3.65 2.78
CA VAL A 268 24.66 -4.50 3.10
C VAL A 268 25.97 -3.72 2.97
N ARG A 269 26.95 -4.08 3.79
CA ARG A 269 28.30 -3.50 3.71
C ARG A 269 29.14 -4.30 2.72
N GLU A 270 29.61 -3.64 1.68
CA GLU A 270 30.54 -4.21 0.71
C GLU A 270 31.96 -3.75 1.04
N ALA A 271 32.87 -4.71 1.24
CA ALA A 271 34.27 -4.44 1.50
C ALA A 271 35.01 -3.99 0.24
N ILE A 272 35.84 -2.97 0.39
CA ILE A 272 36.78 -2.48 -0.61
C ILE A 272 38.16 -2.56 0.01
N TYR A 273 39.08 -3.27 -0.63
CA TYR A 273 40.43 -3.43 -0.13
C TYR A 273 41.47 -2.99 -1.17
N TYR A 274 42.59 -2.48 -0.67
CA TYR A 274 43.74 -2.07 -1.48
C TYR A 274 45.02 -2.71 -0.94
N GLY A 275 46.00 -2.91 -1.83
CA GLY A 275 47.31 -3.45 -1.46
C GLY A 275 47.21 -4.89 -0.96
N LEU A 276 46.73 -5.80 -1.80
CA LEU A 276 46.63 -7.23 -1.48
C LEU A 276 48.04 -7.78 -1.22
N GLN A 277 48.26 -8.38 -0.06
CA GLN A 277 49.51 -9.01 0.32
C GLN A 277 49.38 -10.53 0.41
N ASP A 278 50.52 -11.22 0.29
CA ASP A 278 50.57 -12.68 0.45
C ASP A 278 50.20 -13.08 1.88
N SER A 279 49.08 -13.79 2.01
CA SER A 279 48.53 -14.23 3.27
C SER A 279 48.95 -15.65 3.67
N GLN A 280 49.80 -16.34 2.90
CA GLN A 280 50.12 -17.76 3.11
C GLN A 280 50.61 -18.09 4.52
N LYS A 281 51.46 -17.24 5.12
CA LYS A 281 51.96 -17.47 6.49
C LYS A 281 50.83 -17.40 7.52
N ILE A 282 49.97 -16.40 7.43
CA ILE A 282 48.84 -16.23 8.37
C ILE A 282 47.78 -17.32 8.11
N LEU A 283 47.55 -17.66 6.84
CA LEU A 283 46.66 -18.76 6.46
C LEU A 283 47.13 -20.09 7.05
N SER A 284 48.45 -20.36 7.01
CA SER A 284 49.04 -21.57 7.60
C SER A 284 48.85 -21.64 9.12
N LEU A 285 49.01 -20.51 9.82
CA LEU A 285 48.72 -20.40 11.26
C LEU A 285 47.25 -20.63 11.57
N ILE A 286 46.34 -20.03 10.82
CA ILE A 286 44.90 -20.20 11.02
C ILE A 286 44.49 -21.64 10.72
N ASN A 287 44.96 -22.23 9.63
CA ASN A 287 44.71 -23.64 9.32
C ASN A 287 45.25 -24.58 10.41
N TRP A 288 46.31 -24.18 11.10
CA TRP A 288 46.82 -24.91 12.25
C TRP A 288 45.94 -24.74 13.50
N ILE A 289 45.45 -23.53 13.80
CA ILE A 289 44.67 -23.22 15.01
C ILE A 289 43.20 -23.64 14.88
N LEU A 290 42.60 -23.50 13.69
CA LEU A 290 41.17 -23.67 13.45
C LEU A 290 40.62 -25.04 13.91
N PRO A 291 41.31 -26.18 13.69
CA PRO A 291 40.86 -27.47 14.20
C PRO A 291 40.79 -27.53 15.74
N TYR A 292 41.72 -26.85 16.43
CA TYR A 292 41.70 -26.78 17.90
C TYR A 292 40.57 -25.91 18.41
N ALA A 293 40.31 -24.77 17.75
CA ALA A 293 39.18 -23.90 18.07
C ALA A 293 37.83 -24.62 17.83
N GLN A 294 37.69 -25.34 16.71
CA GLN A 294 36.53 -26.17 16.43
C GLN A 294 36.34 -27.27 17.48
N ARG A 295 37.42 -27.94 17.90
CA ARG A 295 37.36 -28.97 18.94
C ARG A 295 37.00 -28.40 20.31
N TYR A 296 37.48 -27.20 20.63
CA TYR A 296 37.10 -26.49 21.84
C TYR A 296 35.61 -26.15 21.84
N LEU A 297 35.11 -25.55 20.75
CA LEU A 297 33.70 -25.20 20.59
C LEU A 297 32.81 -26.44 20.65
N TYR A 298 33.16 -27.51 19.96
CA TYR A 298 32.42 -28.77 20.02
C TYR A 298 32.33 -29.33 21.45
N LYS A 299 33.39 -29.21 22.25
CA LYS A 299 33.47 -29.78 23.60
C LYS A 299 32.83 -28.89 24.67
N MET A 300 33.01 -27.57 24.59
CA MET A 300 32.62 -26.62 25.63
C MET A 300 31.32 -25.86 25.30
N HIS A 301 30.98 -25.72 24.02
CA HIS A 301 29.81 -24.97 23.52
C HIS A 301 29.15 -25.70 22.33
N PRO A 302 28.63 -26.92 22.53
CA PRO A 302 28.11 -27.75 21.46
C PRO A 302 26.96 -27.10 20.68
N GLU A 303 26.09 -26.31 21.33
CA GLU A 303 25.04 -25.55 20.64
C GLU A 303 25.59 -24.53 19.62
N VAL A 304 26.65 -23.79 19.98
CA VAL A 304 27.30 -22.81 19.10
C VAL A 304 27.98 -23.52 17.93
N TYR A 305 28.63 -24.65 18.20
CA TYR A 305 29.26 -25.46 17.16
C TYR A 305 28.25 -26.00 16.15
N CYS A 306 27.10 -26.52 16.61
CA CYS A 306 26.03 -27.00 15.72
C CYS A 306 25.47 -25.87 14.85
N ALA A 307 25.18 -24.69 15.43
CA ALA A 307 24.70 -23.54 14.68
C ALA A 307 25.70 -23.06 13.60
N LEU A 308 27.00 -23.04 13.91
CA LEU A 308 28.05 -22.70 12.94
C LEU A 308 28.21 -23.77 11.85
N LYS A 309 28.04 -25.04 12.20
CA LYS A 309 28.10 -26.16 11.25
C LYS A 309 26.99 -26.08 10.22
N ASP A 310 25.78 -25.78 10.65
CA ASP A 310 24.62 -25.72 9.76
C ASP A 310 24.60 -24.46 8.89
N THR A 311 25.14 -23.34 9.37
CA THR A 311 25.16 -22.05 8.63
C THR A 311 26.39 -21.87 7.73
N THR A 312 27.56 -22.36 8.16
CA THR A 312 28.85 -21.96 7.58
C THR A 312 29.64 -23.15 7.01
N PHE A 313 29.68 -24.30 7.68
CA PHE A 313 30.53 -25.42 7.24
C PHE A 313 29.89 -26.31 6.16
N ASN A 314 28.56 -26.40 6.10
CA ASN A 314 27.84 -27.20 5.10
C ASN A 314 27.49 -26.42 3.82
N ASN A 315 27.76 -25.10 3.78
CA ASN A 315 27.41 -24.25 2.64
C ASN A 315 28.66 -24.07 1.74
N PRO A 316 28.69 -24.63 0.53
CA PRO A 316 29.90 -24.63 -0.32
C PRO A 316 30.35 -23.23 -0.76
N SER A 317 29.47 -22.23 -0.68
CA SER A 317 29.76 -20.80 -0.90
C SER A 317 30.41 -20.10 0.29
N SER A 318 30.49 -20.73 1.47
CA SER A 318 31.02 -20.17 2.71
C SER A 318 32.48 -20.59 2.94
N GLN A 319 33.32 -20.50 1.92
CA GLN A 319 34.76 -20.68 2.10
C GLN A 319 35.33 -19.45 2.80
N LEU A 320 35.85 -19.65 4.00
CA LEU A 320 36.45 -18.59 4.80
C LEU A 320 37.73 -18.11 4.09
N CYS A 321 37.65 -16.94 3.45
CA CYS A 321 38.76 -16.37 2.69
C CYS A 321 39.51 -15.34 3.56
N LEU A 322 40.81 -15.56 3.76
CA LEU A 322 41.66 -14.63 4.49
C LEU A 322 42.43 -13.74 3.53
N LEU A 323 42.13 -12.44 3.58
CA LEU A 323 42.79 -11.42 2.79
C LEU A 323 43.61 -10.52 3.71
N VAL A 324 44.91 -10.37 3.41
CA VAL A 324 45.79 -9.40 4.08
C VAL A 324 45.94 -8.22 3.15
N VAL A 325 45.61 -7.04 3.66
CA VAL A 325 45.39 -5.84 2.84
C VAL A 325 45.92 -4.62 3.58
N GLU A 326 46.46 -3.65 2.85
CA GLU A 326 47.04 -2.43 3.44
C GLU A 326 45.96 -1.49 3.99
N LYS A 327 44.83 -1.40 3.29
CA LYS A 327 43.70 -0.56 3.68
C LYS A 327 42.39 -1.26 3.38
N VAL A 328 41.46 -1.19 4.34
CA VAL A 328 40.08 -1.66 4.17
C VAL A 328 39.14 -0.47 4.32
N PHE A 329 38.23 -0.40 3.38
CA PHE A 329 37.07 0.47 3.44
C PHE A 329 35.82 -0.38 3.30
N TYR A 330 34.68 0.12 3.74
CA TYR A 330 33.39 -0.39 3.32
C TYR A 330 32.59 0.70 2.60
N ARG A 331 31.67 0.26 1.75
CA ARG A 331 30.61 1.08 1.16
C ARG A 331 29.28 0.38 1.37
N HIS A 332 28.21 1.16 1.41
CA HIS A 332 26.86 0.59 1.51
C HIS A 332 26.39 0.16 0.12
N LYS A 333 25.87 -1.05 -0.01
CA LYS A 333 25.25 -1.59 -1.22
C LYS A 333 23.82 -1.99 -0.90
N LEU A 334 22.91 -1.79 -1.83
CA LEU A 334 21.53 -2.24 -1.67
C LEU A 334 21.38 -3.68 -2.16
N GLN A 335 20.74 -4.52 -1.36
CA GLN A 335 20.45 -5.89 -1.73
C GLN A 335 19.41 -5.94 -2.85
N GLY A 336 19.68 -6.70 -3.90
CA GLY A 336 18.79 -6.81 -5.07
C GLY A 336 18.87 -5.66 -6.07
N CYS A 337 19.77 -4.69 -5.87
CA CYS A 337 20.05 -3.61 -6.81
C CYS A 337 21.57 -3.42 -6.98
N ASP A 338 22.03 -3.00 -8.15
CA ASP A 338 23.45 -2.65 -8.38
C ASP A 338 23.79 -1.25 -7.84
N SER A 339 22.86 -0.62 -7.13
CA SER A 339 23.04 0.68 -6.50
C SER A 339 23.96 0.58 -5.29
N VAL A 340 24.99 1.42 -5.30
CA VAL A 340 26.03 1.47 -4.27
C VAL A 340 26.21 2.92 -3.83
N SER A 341 26.47 3.13 -2.54
CA SER A 341 26.76 4.46 -2.04
C SER A 341 28.13 4.96 -2.53
N ASN A 342 28.19 6.25 -2.84
CA ASN A 342 29.44 6.90 -3.26
C ASN A 342 30.42 7.10 -2.09
N LYS A 343 29.92 7.02 -0.85
CA LYS A 343 30.73 7.22 0.35
C LYS A 343 31.48 5.93 0.68
N ARG A 344 32.76 6.08 0.99
CA ARG A 344 33.62 5.03 1.53
C ARG A 344 33.94 5.37 2.96
N PHE A 345 33.89 4.37 3.81
CA PHE A 345 34.18 4.49 5.23
C PHE A 345 35.39 3.63 5.53
N GLU A 346 36.43 4.23 6.11
CA GLU A 346 37.61 3.49 6.54
C GLU A 346 37.24 2.58 7.71
N CYS A 347 37.70 1.34 7.70
CA CYS A 347 37.47 0.42 8.80
C CYS A 347 38.68 -0.49 9.04
N SER A 348 38.84 -0.91 10.29
CA SER A 348 39.78 -1.95 10.70
C SER A 348 39.22 -3.36 10.47
N CYS A 349 37.90 -3.50 10.38
CA CYS A 349 37.20 -4.76 10.21
C CYS A 349 35.90 -4.56 9.42
N VAL A 350 35.51 -5.55 8.61
CA VAL A 350 34.23 -5.54 7.85
C VAL A 350 33.07 -6.11 8.70
N LEU A 351 33.39 -6.76 9.82
CA LEU A 351 32.43 -7.38 10.76
C LEU A 351 32.02 -6.45 11.92
N GLU A 352 32.64 -5.29 12.07
CA GLU A 352 32.07 -4.15 12.83
C GLU A 352 30.88 -3.59 12.05
#